data_AF-A0A8T7EXF6-F1
#
_entry.id   AF-A0A8T7EXF6-F1
#
_cell.length_a   1.000
_cell.length_b   1.000
_cell.length_c   1.000
_cell.angle_alpha   90.00
_cell.angle_beta   90.00
_cell.angle_gamma   90.00
#
_symmetry.space_group_name_H-M   'P 1'
#
loop_
_entity.id
_entity.type
_entity.pdbx_description
1 polymer ?
#
loop_
_entity_poly.entity_id
_entity_poly.type
_entity_poly.pdbx_seq_one_letter_code
_entity_poly.pdbx_strand_id
1 'polypeptide(L)' 'MVAFARTRSTMAVPLRAEYINYGVLVFGTSDEDAFNSDTLDVVQTIATQVTVALQKRLAVRELAARKRAHRAP' A
#
# COMPACT_ATOMS: atom_id res chain seq x y z
N MET A 1 -18.52 -3.20 7.02
CA MET A 1 -17.20 -3.80 6.80
C MET A 1 -16.76 -4.45 8.11
N VAL A 2 -16.82 -5.79 8.20
CA VAL A 2 -16.63 -6.55 9.46
C VAL A 2 -15.17 -7.00 9.67
N ALA A 3 -14.28 -6.66 8.74
CA ALA A 3 -12.92 -7.21 8.65
C ALA A 3 -12.06 -7.01 9.91
N PHE A 4 -12.33 -5.98 10.72
CA PHE A 4 -11.58 -5.67 11.95
C PHE A 4 -12.43 -5.76 13.22
N ALA A 5 -13.61 -6.39 13.17
CA ALA A 5 -14.55 -6.38 14.30
C ALA A 5 -14.02 -7.06 15.58
N ARG A 6 -13.04 -7.97 15.46
CA ARG A 6 -12.37 -8.64 16.59
C ARG A 6 -10.90 -8.23 16.75
N THR A 7 -10.50 -7.14 16.10
CA THR A 7 -9.12 -6.66 16.12
C THR A 7 -8.88 -5.89 17.42
N ARG A 8 -7.87 -6.31 18.18
CA ARG A 8 -7.42 -5.68 19.43
C ARG A 8 -6.11 -4.90 19.27
N SER A 9 -5.39 -5.12 18.18
CA SER A 9 -4.25 -4.29 17.78
C SER A 9 -4.25 -4.08 16.27
N THR A 10 -3.99 -2.85 15.82
CA THR A 10 -3.97 -2.47 14.40
C THR A 10 -2.72 -1.67 14.06
N MET A 11 -2.12 -1.96 12.92
CA MET A 11 -1.01 -1.21 12.35
C MET A 11 -1.34 -0.78 10.93
N ALA A 12 -1.13 0.50 10.62
CA ALA A 12 -1.40 1.07 9.31
C ALA A 12 -0.13 1.73 8.77
N VAL A 13 0.39 1.19 7.68
CA VAL A 13 1.63 1.68 7.05
C VAL A 13 1.28 2.31 5.70
N PRO A 14 1.56 3.60 5.50
CA PRO A 14 1.23 4.29 4.26
C PRO A 14 2.15 3.84 3.11
N LEU A 15 1.59 3.64 1.93
CA LEU A 15 2.30 3.31 0.70
C LEU A 15 2.63 4.61 -0.04
N ARG A 16 3.75 5.25 0.31
CA ARG A 16 4.13 6.56 -0.20
C ARG A 16 5.43 6.49 -0.99
N ALA A 17 5.44 7.10 -2.17
CA ALA A 17 6.67 7.42 -2.89
C ALA A 17 6.67 8.90 -3.21
N GLU A 18 7.76 9.58 -2.82
CA GLU A 18 7.89 11.04 -2.89
C GLU A 18 6.68 11.74 -2.22
N TYR A 19 5.96 12.57 -2.96
CA TYR A 19 4.80 13.33 -2.49
C TYR A 19 3.46 12.64 -2.79
N ILE A 20 3.47 11.45 -3.38
CA ILE A 20 2.27 10.73 -3.80
C ILE A 20 1.94 9.63 -2.80
N ASN A 21 0.68 9.62 -2.33
CA ASN A 21 0.13 8.53 -1.54
C ASN A 21 -0.59 7.54 -2.45
N TYR A 22 -0.08 6.31 -2.53
CA TYR A 22 -0.65 5.24 -3.34
C TYR A 22 -1.67 4.38 -2.57
N GLY A 23 -1.76 4.54 -1.25
CA GLY A 23 -2.70 3.81 -0.40
C GLY A 23 -2.16 3.54 1.00
N VAL A 24 -2.81 2.62 1.72
CA VAL A 24 -2.40 2.19 3.06
C VAL A 24 -2.46 0.68 3.15
N LEU A 25 -1.44 0.08 3.76
CA LEU A 25 -1.41 -1.32 4.13
C LEU A 25 -1.82 -1.45 5.59
N VAL A 26 -2.90 -2.19 5.85
CA VAL A 26 -3.49 -2.33 7.19
C VAL A 26 -3.35 -3.77 7.67
N PHE A 27 -2.77 -3.94 8.85
CA PHE A 27 -2.69 -5.20 9.57
C PHE A 27 -3.52 -5.12 10.84
N GLY A 28 -4.31 -6.15 11.11
CA GLY A 28 -5.09 -6.26 12.34
C GLY A 28 -4.94 -7.64 12.94
N THR A 29 -4.83 -7.71 14.26
CA THR A 29 -4.78 -8.95 15.03
C THR A 29 -5.69 -8.88 16.25
N SER A 30 -6.12 -10.03 16.76
CA SER A 30 -6.86 -10.16 18.02
C SER A 30 -5.97 -10.16 19.26
N ASP A 31 -4.65 -10.16 19.08
CA ASP A 31 -3.68 -10.07 20.17
C ASP A 31 -3.50 -8.60 20.58
N GLU A 32 -3.34 -8.35 21.88
CA GLU A 32 -3.05 -7.01 22.40
C GLU A 32 -1.56 -6.69 22.25
N ASP A 33 -1.26 -5.41 22.02
CA ASP A 33 0.11 -4.88 21.92
C ASP A 33 1.03 -5.66 20.96
N ALA A 34 0.43 -6.21 19.90
CA ALA A 34 1.08 -7.18 19.02
C ALA A 34 2.07 -6.59 18.00
N PHE A 35 2.18 -5.26 17.90
CA PHE A 35 3.06 -4.60 16.94
C PHE A 35 4.15 -3.83 17.67
N ASN A 36 5.36 -4.38 17.64
CA ASN A 36 6.56 -3.75 18.18
C ASN A 36 7.38 -3.05 17.07
N SER A 37 8.47 -2.39 17.46
CA SER A 37 9.39 -1.71 16.55
C SER A 37 9.92 -2.61 15.43
N ASP A 38 10.30 -3.84 15.77
CA ASP A 38 10.90 -4.77 14.81
C ASP A 38 9.88 -5.16 13.72
N THR A 39 8.62 -5.34 14.13
CA THR A 39 7.52 -5.63 13.21
C THR A 39 7.22 -4.41 12.33
N LEU A 40 7.27 -3.21 12.90
CA LEU A 40 7.12 -1.95 12.14
C LEU A 40 8.21 -1.82 11.06
N ASP A 41 9.47 -2.07 11.39
CA ASP A 41 10.60 -1.95 10.46
C ASP A 41 10.49 -2.94 9.29
N VAL A 42 10.12 -4.18 9.59
CA VAL A 42 9.89 -5.22 8.57
C VAL A 42 8.73 -4.82 7.66
N VAL A 43 7.59 -4.42 8.22
CA VAL A 43 6.43 -4.05 7.43
C VAL A 43 6.67 -2.77 6.64
N GLN A 44 7.41 -1.81 7.18
CA GLN A 44 7.81 -0.60 6.46
C GLN A 44 8.67 -0.94 5.25
N THR A 45 9.62 -1.86 5.39
CA THR A 45 10.45 -2.34 4.26
C THR A 45 9.60 -2.99 3.17
N ILE A 46 8.61 -3.82 3.56
CA ILE A 46 7.66 -4.43 2.63
C ILE A 46 6.80 -3.37 1.96
N ALA A 47 6.28 -2.41 2.72
CA ALA A 47 5.45 -1.31 2.23
C ALA A 47 6.20 -0.47 1.19
N THR A 48 7.49 -0.19 1.39
CA THR A 48 8.35 0.47 0.39
C THR A 48 8.40 -0.32 -0.91
N GLN A 49 8.64 -1.63 -0.86
CA GLN A 49 8.71 -2.47 -2.06
C GLN A 49 7.36 -2.55 -2.79
N VAL A 50 6.27 -2.69 -2.04
CA VAL A 50 4.89 -2.69 -2.58
C VAL A 50 4.60 -1.36 -3.28
N THR A 51 5.01 -0.24 -2.68
CA THR A 51 4.84 1.09 -3.27
C THR A 51 5.57 1.21 -4.60
N VAL A 52 6.83 0.75 -4.68
CA VAL A 52 7.62 0.75 -5.93
C VAL A 52 6.92 -0.07 -7.02
N ALA A 53 6.39 -1.25 -6.68
CA ALA A 53 5.66 -2.08 -7.63
C ALA A 53 4.37 -1.40 -8.11
N LEU A 54 3.63 -0.74 -7.21
CA LEU A 54 2.40 -0.03 -7.52
C LEU A 54 2.67 1.19 -8.41
N GLN A 55 3.70 1.98 -8.09
CA GLN A 55 4.17 3.10 -8.91
C GLN A 55 4.47 2.65 -10.35
N LYS A 56 5.26 1.58 -10.52
CA LYS A 56 5.59 1.03 -11.83
C LYS A 56 4.34 0.61 -12.61
N ARG A 57 3.42 -0.12 -11.96
CA ARG A 57 2.19 -0.60 -12.62
C ARG A 57 1.27 0.54 -13.04
N LEU A 58 1.11 1.56 -12.21
CA LEU A 58 0.26 2.71 -12.52
C LEU A 58 0.86 3.56 -13.65
N ALA A 59 2.17 3.81 -13.62
CA ALA A 59 2.87 4.53 -14.68
C ALA A 59 2.74 3.82 -16.05
N VAL A 60 2.89 2.50 -16.08
CA VAL A 60 2.71 1.70 -17.30
C VAL A 60 1.27 1.77 -17.81
N ARG A 61 0.27 1.71 -16.91
CA ARG A 61 -1.14 1.83 -17.27
C ARG A 61 -1.46 3.20 -17.88
N GLU A 62 -0.93 4.27 -17.30
CA GLU A 62 -1.14 5.62 -17.80
C GLU A 62 -0.52 5.82 -19.18
N LEU A 63 0.70 5.31 -19.39
CA LEU A 63 1.35 5.34 -20.70
C LEU A 63 0.53 4.58 -21.75
N ALA A 64 -0.02 3.41 -21.40
CA ALA A 64 -0.89 2.64 -22.29
C ALA A 64 -2.20 3.37 -22.62
N ALA A 65 -2.80 4.06 -21.65
CA ALA A 65 -4.01 4.87 -21.87
C ALA A 65 -3.75 6.04 -22.84
N ARG A 66 -2.62 6.76 -22.66
CA ARG A 66 -2.22 7.86 -23.56
C ARG A 66 -2.00 7.39 -24.99
N LYS A 67 -1.35 6.24 -25.18
CA LYS A 67 -1.16 5.64 -26.52
C LYS A 67 -2.48 5.25 -27.20
N ARG A 68 -3.49 4.83 -26.44
CA ARG A 68 -4.82 4.50 -26.98
C ARG A 68 -5.59 5.76 -27.38
N ALA A 69 -5.53 6.81 -26.57
CA ALA A 69 -6.18 8.08 -26.86
C ALA A 69 -5.58 8.77 -28.11
N HIS A 70 -4.26 8.69 -28.30
CA HIS A 70 -3.60 9.24 -29.50
C HIS A 70 -3.82 8.41 -30.78
N ARG A 71 -4.31 7.16 -30.66
CA ARG A 71 -4.57 6.26 -31.79
C ARG A 71 -6.06 6.15 -32.15
N ALA A 72 -6.95 6.77 -31.38
CA ALA A 72 -8.37 6.87 -31.74
C ALA A 72 -8.55 8.01 -32.76
N PRO A 73 -9.16 7.76 -33.93
CA PRO A 73 -9.42 8.77 -34.96
C PRO A 73 -10.50 9.77 -34.54
#